data_AF-A0A973WRE1-F1
#
_entry.id   AF-A0A973WRE1-F1
#
_cell.length_a   1.000
_cell.length_b   1.000
_cell.length_c   1.000
_cell.angle_alpha   90.00
_cell.angle_beta   90.00
_cell.angle_gamma   90.00
#
_symmetry.space_group_name_H-M   'P 1'
#
loop_
_entity.id
_entity.type
_entity.pdbx_description
1 polymer ?
#
loop_
_entity_poly.entity_id
_entity_poly.type
_entity_poly.pdbx_seq_one_letter_code
_entity_poly.pdbx_strand_id
1 'polypeptide(L)'
;MSWIIAILVRLAGLAGVSLSPFAAGALFAGGLAVVAGGAAIAGGVHLYNAGFSSADAKCEAAQVAAQNAQLQARLAEKDRQLIFANALQQRDAKRAAAAEAQIQSNQGAIDATPANPNKCFTRDMSRRVRGVR
;
A
#
# COMPACT_ATOMS: atom_id res chain seq x y z
N MET A 1 -2.42 -8.21 68.19
CA MET A 1 -1.32 -8.90 67.49
C MET A 1 -1.89 -9.40 66.16
N SER A 2 -1.35 -8.98 65.02
CA SER A 2 -1.94 -9.32 63.70
C SER A 2 -1.90 -10.83 63.48
N TRP A 3 -3.03 -11.42 63.05
CA TRP A 3 -3.15 -12.84 62.75
C TRP A 3 -2.10 -13.35 61.75
N ILE A 4 -1.70 -12.51 60.79
CA ILE A 4 -0.65 -12.80 59.80
C ILE A 4 0.71 -12.98 60.47
N ILE A 5 1.04 -12.14 61.46
CA ILE A 5 2.31 -12.25 62.20
C ILE A 5 2.31 -13.55 63.02
N ALA A 6 1.17 -13.91 63.62
CA ALA A 6 1.04 -15.18 64.34
C ALA A 6 1.20 -16.41 63.42
N ILE A 7 0.66 -16.35 62.20
CA ILE A 7 0.83 -17.39 61.18
C ILE A 7 2.29 -17.49 60.74
N LEU A 8 2.97 -16.36 60.48
CA LEU A 8 4.38 -16.33 60.09
C LEU A 8 5.30 -16.90 61.17
N VAL A 9 5.08 -16.55 62.44
CA VAL A 9 5.84 -17.10 63.56
C VAL A 9 5.62 -18.61 63.70
N ARG A 10 4.39 -19.11 63.52
CA ARG A 10 4.09 -20.54 63.57
C ARG A 10 4.71 -21.31 62.40
N LEU A 11 4.65 -20.76 61.18
CA LEU A 11 5.27 -21.37 59.99
C LEU A 11 6.80 -21.39 60.10
N ALA A 12 7.41 -20.32 60.60
CA ALA A 12 8.85 -20.29 60.87
C ALA A 12 9.23 -21.34 61.92
N GLY A 13 8.42 -21.49 62.97
CA GLY A 13 8.61 -22.53 63.98
C GLY A 13 8.53 -23.95 63.40
N LEU A 14 7.61 -24.21 62.46
CA LEU A 14 7.52 -25.49 61.73
C LEU A 14 8.73 -25.74 60.83
N ALA A 15 9.36 -24.68 60.33
CA ALA A 15 10.61 -24.75 59.56
C ALA A 15 11.87 -24.81 60.44
N GLY A 16 11.73 -24.94 61.77
CA GLY A 16 12.84 -25.01 62.72
C GLY A 16 13.47 -23.66 63.08
N VAL A 17 12.84 -22.55 62.72
CA VAL A 17 13.34 -21.19 62.93
C VAL A 17 12.51 -20.47 63.99
N SER A 18 13.11 -20.12 65.13
CA SER A 18 12.43 -19.33 66.16
C SER A 18 12.42 -17.85 65.77
N LEU A 19 11.30 -17.35 65.24
CA LEU A 19 11.15 -15.97 64.82
C LEU A 19 10.39 -15.17 65.88
N SER A 20 10.95 -14.05 66.34
CA SER A 20 10.24 -13.16 67.25
C SER A 20 9.07 -12.48 66.52
N PRO A 21 7.98 -12.11 67.21
CA PRO A 21 6.86 -11.41 66.58
C PRO A 21 7.26 -10.09 65.91
N PHE A 22 8.27 -9.42 66.45
CA PHE A 22 8.85 -8.20 65.87
C PHE A 22 9.56 -8.50 64.54
N ALA A 23 10.41 -9.53 64.51
CA ALA A 23 11.11 -9.94 63.29
C ALA A 23 10.13 -10.46 62.22
N ALA A 24 9.08 -11.18 62.61
CA ALA A 24 8.03 -11.63 61.70
C ALA A 24 7.22 -10.45 61.12
N GLY A 25 6.93 -9.42 61.93
CA GLY A 25 6.32 -8.18 61.46
C GLY A 25 7.21 -7.42 60.47
N ALA A 26 8.52 -7.33 60.76
CA ALA A 26 9.49 -6.67 59.88
C ALA A 26 9.64 -7.38 58.53
N LEU A 27 9.68 -8.73 58.53
CA LEU A 27 9.73 -9.52 57.29
C LEU A 27 8.47 -9.34 56.45
N PHE A 28 7.30 -9.35 57.08
CA PHE A 28 6.04 -9.12 56.38
C PHE A 28 6.00 -7.73 55.74
N ALA A 29 6.32 -6.68 56.52
CA ALA A 29 6.35 -5.31 56.03
C ALA A 29 7.39 -5.12 54.92
N GLY A 30 8.59 -5.69 55.07
CA GLY A 30 9.65 -5.66 54.05
C GLY A 30 9.25 -6.37 52.76
N GLY A 31 8.65 -7.56 52.86
CA GLY A 31 8.13 -8.29 51.71
C GLY A 31 7.03 -7.51 50.98
N LEU A 32 6.12 -6.89 51.73
CA LEU A 32 5.04 -6.07 51.17
C LEU A 32 5.58 -4.82 50.48
N ALA A 33 6.62 -4.18 51.03
CA ALA A 33 7.30 -3.05 50.41
C ALA A 33 7.99 -3.45 49.09
N VAL A 34 8.65 -4.61 49.04
CA VAL A 34 9.26 -5.13 47.81
C VAL A 34 8.20 -5.42 46.75
N VAL A 35 7.08 -6.05 47.12
CA VAL A 35 5.97 -6.33 46.20
C VAL A 35 5.34 -5.04 45.69
N ALA A 36 5.08 -4.08 46.57
CA ALA A 36 4.50 -2.79 46.19
C ALA A 36 5.44 -1.99 45.28
N GLY A 37 6.73 -1.94 45.60
CA GLY A 37 7.75 -1.30 44.76
C GLY A 37 7.88 -1.98 43.39
N GLY A 38 7.92 -3.31 43.36
CA GLY A 38 7.95 -4.09 42.12
C GLY A 38 6.71 -3.87 41.25
N ALA A 39 5.52 -3.82 41.86
CA ALA A 39 4.27 -3.54 41.16
C ALA A 39 4.26 -2.11 40.58
N ALA A 40 4.78 -1.13 41.31
CA ALA A 40 4.91 0.25 40.81
C ALA A 40 5.85 0.34 39.60
N ILE A 41 6.99 -0.36 39.63
CA ILE A 41 7.93 -0.40 38.51
C ILE A 41 7.28 -1.11 37.30
N ALA A 42 6.66 -2.27 37.50
CA ALA A 42 6.00 -3.01 36.43
C ALA A 42 4.86 -2.20 35.79
N GLY A 43 4.06 -1.51 36.61
CA GLY A 43 3.02 -0.61 36.13
C GLY A 43 3.59 0.57 35.35
N GLY A 44 4.68 1.18 35.83
CA GLY A 44 5.38 2.26 35.13
C GLY A 44 5.91 1.84 33.76
N VAL A 45 6.56 0.67 33.67
CA VAL A 45 7.06 0.12 32.40
C VAL A 45 5.92 -0.17 31.43
N HIS A 46 4.80 -0.72 31.92
CA HIS A 46 3.63 -0.99 31.09
C HIS A 46 3.04 0.31 30.51
N LEU A 47 2.89 1.35 31.34
CA LEU A 47 2.41 2.66 30.89
C LEU A 47 3.37 3.32 29.90
N TYR A 48 4.68 3.22 30.14
CA TYR A 48 5.70 3.72 29.22
C TYR A 48 5.62 3.03 27.85
N ASN A 49 5.56 1.69 27.82
CA ASN A 49 5.45 0.92 26.58
C ASN A 49 4.15 1.21 25.83
N ALA A 50 3.03 1.32 26.54
CA ALA A 50 1.74 1.70 25.94
C ALA A 50 1.81 3.11 25.33
N GLY A 51 2.44 4.07 26.03
CA GLY A 51 2.67 5.42 25.55
C GLY A 51 3.51 5.44 24.27
N PHE A 52 4.64 4.75 24.29
CA PHE A 52 5.56 4.64 23.15
C PHE A 52 4.87 4.01 21.92
N SER A 53 4.18 2.88 22.10
CA SER A 53 3.42 2.23 21.03
C SER A 53 2.33 3.14 20.45
N SER A 54 1.64 3.92 21.29
CA SER A 54 0.63 4.87 20.81
C SER A 54 1.22 6.04 20.02
N ALA A 55 2.45 6.45 20.33
CA ALA A 55 3.15 7.50 19.61
C ALA A 55 3.65 6.98 18.25
N ASP A 56 4.28 5.80 18.23
CA ASP A 56 4.72 5.15 16.99
C ASP A 56 3.55 4.90 16.04
N ALA A 57 2.44 4.36 16.54
CA ALA A 57 1.25 4.12 15.72
C ALA A 57 0.69 5.41 15.09
N LYS A 58 0.78 6.56 15.78
CA LYS A 58 0.40 7.86 15.21
C LYS A 58 1.36 8.33 14.14
N CYS A 59 2.66 8.15 14.34
CA CYS A 59 3.69 8.47 13.34
C CYS A 59 3.51 7.62 12.07
N GLU A 60 3.33 6.31 12.24
CA GLU A 60 3.07 5.38 11.14
C GLU A 60 1.79 5.73 10.39
N ALA A 61 0.69 6.02 11.11
CA ALA A 61 -0.57 6.42 10.50
C ALA A 61 -0.43 7.73 9.68
N ALA A 62 0.32 8.71 10.19
CA ALA A 62 0.59 9.95 9.47
C ALA A 62 1.45 9.70 8.21
N GLN A 63 2.46 8.83 8.32
CA GLN A 63 3.32 8.46 7.19
C GLN A 63 2.53 7.72 6.10
N VAL A 64 1.66 6.78 6.48
CA VAL A 64 0.78 6.05 5.55
C VAL A 64 -0.22 7.00 4.90
N ALA A 65 -0.81 7.93 5.64
CA ALA A 65 -1.71 8.95 5.08
C ALA A 65 -1.00 9.82 4.03
N ALA A 66 0.25 10.24 4.31
CA ALA A 66 1.06 11.00 3.37
C ALA A 66 1.40 10.19 2.11
N GLN A 67 1.79 8.91 2.26
CA GLN A 67 2.05 8.02 1.12
C GLN A 67 0.80 7.82 0.26
N ASN A 68 -0.36 7.62 0.89
CA ASN A 68 -1.63 7.47 0.18
C ASN A 68 -1.99 8.73 -0.61
N ALA A 69 -1.81 9.92 -0.02
CA ALA A 69 -2.05 11.18 -0.73
C ALA A 69 -1.12 11.35 -1.95
N GLN A 70 0.15 10.98 -1.82
CA GLN A 70 1.10 11.00 -2.94
C GLN A 70 0.73 10.00 -4.03
N LEU A 71 0.30 8.79 -3.67
CA LEU A 71 -0.13 7.77 -4.63
C LEU A 71 -1.38 8.21 -5.38
N GLN A 72 -2.36 8.81 -4.70
CA GLN A 72 -3.55 9.37 -5.34
C GLN A 72 -3.21 10.48 -6.32
N ALA A 73 -2.27 11.36 -5.99
CA ALA A 73 -1.79 12.40 -6.90
C ALA A 73 -1.14 11.80 -8.16
N ARG A 74 -0.28 10.79 -8.00
CA ARG A 74 0.36 10.09 -9.14
C ARG A 74 -0.66 9.36 -10.01
N LEU A 75 -1.67 8.74 -9.41
CA LEU A 75 -2.75 8.08 -10.15
C LEU A 75 -3.53 9.09 -10.99
N ALA A 76 -3.90 10.25 -10.41
CA ALA A 76 -4.59 11.30 -11.15
C ALA A 76 -3.77 11.85 -12.34
N GLU A 77 -2.45 11.95 -12.18
CA GLU A 77 -1.55 12.32 -13.29
C GLU A 77 -1.51 11.24 -14.37
N LYS A 78 -1.44 9.95 -13.99
CA LYS A 78 -1.45 8.83 -14.93
C LYS A 78 -2.77 8.70 -15.68
N ASP A 79 -3.89 8.94 -15.04
CA ASP A 79 -5.20 8.95 -15.69
C ASP A 79 -5.28 10.04 -16.76
N ARG A 80 -4.77 11.25 -16.48
CA ARG A 80 -4.67 12.32 -17.48
C ARG A 80 -3.79 11.91 -18.67
N GLN A 81 -2.66 11.25 -18.42
CA GLN A 81 -1.78 10.73 -19.47
C GLN A 81 -2.48 9.67 -20.34
N LEU A 82 -3.23 8.76 -19.72
CA LEU A 82 -3.97 7.72 -20.43
C LEU A 82 -5.09 8.31 -21.30
N ILE A 83 -5.84 9.29 -20.78
CA ILE A 83 -6.87 9.99 -21.57
C ILE A 83 -6.24 10.65 -22.80
N PHE A 84 -5.10 11.31 -22.63
CA PHE A 84 -4.39 11.94 -23.75
C PHE A 84 -3.92 10.91 -24.79
N ALA A 85 -3.28 9.81 -24.33
CA ALA A 85 -2.82 8.74 -25.21
C ALA A 85 -3.96 8.09 -26.00
N ASN A 86 -5.07 7.76 -25.32
CA ASN A 86 -6.26 7.20 -25.95
C ASN A 86 -6.87 8.15 -26.98
N ALA A 87 -6.94 9.45 -26.67
CA ALA A 87 -7.43 10.45 -27.61
C ALA A 87 -6.54 10.56 -28.86
N LEU A 88 -5.22 10.46 -28.70
CA LEU A 88 -4.27 10.46 -29.82
C LEU A 88 -4.48 9.21 -30.70
N GLN A 89 -4.53 8.03 -30.09
CA GLN A 89 -4.75 6.77 -30.79
C GLN A 89 -6.07 6.76 -31.58
N GLN A 90 -7.15 7.30 -31.00
CA GLN A 90 -8.43 7.43 -31.71
C GLN A 90 -8.34 8.39 -32.91
N ARG A 91 -7.57 9.47 -32.81
CA ARG A 91 -7.35 10.40 -33.93
C ARG A 91 -6.58 9.73 -35.06
N ASP A 92 -5.54 8.98 -34.73
CA ASP A 92 -4.74 8.28 -35.72
C ASP A 92 -5.54 7.15 -36.39
N ALA A 93 -6.34 6.40 -35.62
CA ALA A 93 -7.28 5.42 -36.18
C ALA A 93 -8.30 6.05 -37.14
N LYS A 94 -8.85 7.23 -36.81
CA LYS A 94 -9.76 7.97 -37.72
C LYS A 94 -9.07 8.44 -38.99
N ARG A 95 -7.81 8.91 -38.90
CA ARG A 95 -7.03 9.32 -40.08
C ARG A 95 -6.70 8.13 -40.98
N ALA A 96 -6.32 6.99 -40.40
CA ALA A 96 -6.07 5.76 -41.14
C ALA A 96 -7.34 5.30 -41.86
N ALA A 97 -8.48 5.23 -41.17
CA ALA A 97 -9.76 4.86 -41.78
C ALA A 97 -10.19 5.82 -42.90
N ALA A 98 -9.98 7.13 -42.74
CA ALA A 98 -10.27 8.11 -43.79
C ALA A 98 -9.35 7.93 -45.02
N ALA A 99 -8.06 7.65 -44.81
CA ALA A 99 -7.12 7.38 -45.89
C ALA A 99 -7.50 6.09 -46.64
N GLU A 100 -7.87 5.02 -45.92
CA GLU A 100 -8.36 3.77 -46.51
C GLU A 100 -9.63 3.97 -47.33
N ALA A 101 -10.61 4.72 -46.81
CA ALA A 101 -11.83 5.06 -47.55
C ALA A 101 -11.52 5.85 -48.84
N GLN A 102 -10.57 6.78 -48.79
CA GLN A 102 -10.14 7.54 -49.95
C GLN A 102 -9.42 6.66 -50.98
N ILE A 103 -8.58 5.72 -50.54
CA ILE A 103 -7.93 4.74 -51.42
C ILE A 103 -8.98 3.87 -52.13
N GLN A 104 -9.98 3.36 -51.40
CA GLN A 104 -11.07 2.57 -51.98
C GLN A 104 -11.89 3.38 -52.99
N SER A 105 -12.23 4.63 -52.67
CA SER A 105 -12.92 5.53 -53.61
C SER A 105 -12.10 5.77 -54.89
N ASN A 106 -10.80 6.00 -54.75
CA ASN A 106 -9.91 6.20 -55.90
C ASN A 106 -9.80 4.94 -56.76
N GLN A 107 -9.75 3.75 -56.14
CA GLN A 107 -9.77 2.48 -56.86
C GLN A 107 -11.07 2.28 -57.64
N GLY A 108 -12.22 2.56 -57.03
CA GLY A 108 -13.52 2.51 -57.72
C GLY A 108 -13.58 3.43 -58.94
N ALA A 109 -13.06 4.67 -58.82
CA ALA A 109 -12.99 5.61 -59.94
C ALA A 109 -12.05 5.12 -61.06
N ILE A 110 -10.90 4.53 -60.72
CA ILE A 110 -9.99 3.92 -61.69
C ILE A 110 -10.70 2.77 -62.42
N ASP A 111 -11.42 1.91 -61.69
CA ASP A 111 -12.07 0.75 -62.29
C ASP A 111 -13.26 1.10 -63.17
N ALA A 112 -13.98 2.18 -62.83
CA ALA A 112 -15.09 2.74 -63.61
C ALA A 112 -14.63 3.54 -64.84
N THR A 113 -13.34 3.89 -64.95
CA THR A 113 -12.83 4.62 -66.12
C THR A 113 -12.77 3.67 -67.33
N PRO A 114 -13.52 3.92 -68.42
CA PRO A 114 -13.50 3.07 -69.60
C PRO A 114 -12.11 3.07 -70.26
N ALA A 115 -11.73 1.93 -70.83
CA ALA A 115 -10.44 1.80 -71.50
C ALA A 115 -10.36 2.77 -72.69
N ASN A 116 -9.36 3.66 -72.68
CA ASN A 116 -9.10 4.54 -73.82
C ASN A 116 -8.38 3.74 -74.92
N PRO A 117 -9.02 3.49 -76.07
CA PRO A 117 -8.44 2.67 -77.15
C PRO A 117 -7.24 3.34 -77.83
N ASN A 118 -7.00 4.64 -77.62
CA ASN A 118 -5.88 5.39 -78.20
C ASN A 118 -4.61 5.39 -77.33
N LYS A 119 -4.60 4.72 -76.17
CA LYS A 119 -3.38 4.58 -75.35
C LYS A 119 -2.69 3.24 -75.62
N CYS A 120 -1.40 3.29 -75.95
CA CYS A 120 -0.56 2.12 -76.26
C CYS A 120 -0.27 1.19 -75.06
N PHE A 121 -0.89 1.39 -73.89
CA PHE A 121 -0.69 0.56 -72.71
C PHE A 121 -1.98 -0.14 -72.35
N THR A 122 -1.96 -1.48 -72.35
CA THR A 122 -3.08 -2.30 -71.89
C THR A 122 -3.28 -2.13 -70.38
N ARG A 123 -4.49 -2.43 -69.89
CA ARG A 123 -4.86 -2.34 -68.46
C ARG A 123 -3.92 -3.16 -67.55
N ASP A 124 -3.34 -4.24 -68.09
CA ASP A 124 -2.40 -5.12 -67.40
C ASP A 124 -0.98 -4.50 -67.31
N MET A 125 -0.52 -3.83 -68.36
CA MET A 125 0.78 -3.13 -68.38
C MET A 125 0.79 -1.90 -67.46
N SER A 126 -0.34 -1.19 -67.35
CA SER A 126 -0.47 -0.01 -66.48
C SER A 126 -0.53 -0.35 -64.98
N ARG A 127 -0.97 -1.56 -64.60
CA ARG A 127 -0.88 -2.08 -63.23
C ARG A 127 0.57 -2.40 -62.82
N ARG A 128 1.36 -3.01 -63.72
CA ARG A 128 2.77 -3.36 -63.46
C ARG A 128 3.67 -2.15 -63.18
N VAL A 129 3.44 -1.01 -63.85
CA VAL A 129 4.24 0.21 -63.64
C VAL A 129 3.96 0.89 -62.29
N ARG A 130 2.74 0.75 -61.74
CA ARG A 130 2.37 1.33 -60.44
C ARG A 130 2.87 0.53 -59.23
N GLY A 131 3.22 -0.75 -59.40
CA GLY A 131 3.74 -1.61 -58.32
C GLY A 131 5.23 -1.42 -58.00
N VAL A 132 5.92 -0.49 -58.67
CA VAL A 132 7.37 -0.23 -58.52
C VAL A 132 7.64 1.04 -57.70
N ARG A 133 6.68 1.53 -56.91
CA ARG A 133 6.87 2.68 -56.01
C ARG A 133 6.48 2.33 -54.58
#